data_AF-A0A524A7Z8-F1
#
_entry.id   AF-A0A524A7Z8-F1
#
_cell.length_a   1.000
_cell.length_b   1.000
_cell.length_c   1.000
_cell.angle_alpha   90.00
_cell.angle_beta   90.00
_cell.angle_gamma   90.00
#
_symmetry.space_group_name_H-M   'P 1'
#
loop_
_entity.id
_entity.type
_entity.pdbx_description
1 polymer ?
#
loop_
_entity_poly.entity_id
_entity_poly.type
_entity_poly.pdbx_seq_one_letter_code
_entity_poly.pdbx_strand_id
1 'polypeptide(L)'
;IFLSSHDLAEVQSVCDRIGIIKEGKMILVETMENLITKFLQNVRIRFSSSNVPDEEDFRKLDSVISVERNNERTFTLKIKEDVNELLRWLTDYEIERLALEDATLEEIFLQYYE
;
A
#
# COMPACT_ATOMS: atom_id res chain seq x y z
N ILE A 1 -26.81 9.38 -4.86
CA ILE A 1 -26.23 9.88 -6.14
C ILE A 1 -25.36 8.75 -6.68
N PHE A 2 -25.38 8.49 -7.98
CA PHE A 2 -24.53 7.47 -8.60
C PHE A 2 -23.53 8.18 -9.53
N LEU A 3 -22.25 7.94 -9.32
CA LEU A 3 -21.16 8.49 -10.11
C LEU A 3 -20.42 7.34 -10.79
N SER A 4 -20.12 7.52 -12.08
CA SER A 4 -19.27 6.62 -12.85
C SER A 4 -18.16 7.47 -13.46
N SER A 5 -16.92 7.23 -13.06
CA SER A 5 -15.73 7.88 -13.63
C SER A 5 -14.68 6.82 -13.94
N HIS A 6 -13.81 7.11 -14.90
CA HIS A 6 -12.62 6.30 -15.20
C HIS A 6 -11.41 6.80 -14.41
N ASP A 7 -11.51 7.98 -13.80
CA ASP A 7 -10.52 8.52 -12.89
C ASP A 7 -10.78 7.96 -11.48
N LEU A 8 -9.96 6.98 -11.07
CA LEU A 8 -10.10 6.34 -9.77
C LEU A 8 -9.73 7.27 -8.61
N ALA A 9 -8.87 8.26 -8.82
CA ALA A 9 -8.54 9.24 -7.78
C ALA A 9 -9.73 10.16 -7.49
N GLU A 10 -10.47 10.58 -8.53
CA GLU A 10 -11.72 11.32 -8.37
C GLU A 10 -12.75 10.50 -7.58
N VAL A 11 -12.97 9.23 -7.99
CA VAL A 11 -13.90 8.31 -7.30
C VAL A 11 -13.51 8.13 -5.83
N GLN A 12 -12.22 7.95 -5.55
CA GLN A 12 -11.71 7.81 -4.18
C GLN A 12 -11.99 9.06 -3.33
N SER A 13 -11.90 10.26 -3.91
CA SER A 13 -12.08 11.51 -3.18
C SER A 13 -13.54 11.90 -2.92
N VAL A 14 -14.49 11.42 -3.73
CA VAL A 14 -15.90 11.87 -3.70
C VAL A 14 -16.86 10.79 -3.16
N CYS A 15 -16.53 9.50 -3.30
CA CYS A 15 -17.48 8.42 -3.03
C CYS A 15 -17.26 7.72 -1.69
N ASP A 16 -18.34 7.52 -0.93
CA ASP A 16 -18.32 6.76 0.32
C ASP A 16 -18.28 5.22 0.10
N ARG A 17 -18.83 4.79 -1.04
CA ARG A 17 -19.00 3.39 -1.42
C ARG A 17 -18.65 3.20 -2.88
N ILE A 18 -18.08 2.03 -3.17
CA ILE A 18 -17.68 1.67 -4.52
C ILE A 18 -18.21 0.30 -4.90
N GLY A 19 -18.54 0.14 -6.17
CA GLY A 19 -18.85 -1.14 -6.78
C GLY A 19 -17.94 -1.41 -7.97
N ILE A 20 -17.37 -2.61 -8.04
CA ILE A 20 -16.55 -3.05 -9.18
C ILE A 20 -17.39 -3.98 -10.05
N ILE A 21 -17.41 -3.73 -11.36
CA ILE A 21 -18.14 -4.53 -12.35
C ILE A 21 -17.13 -5.17 -13.31
N LYS A 22 -17.14 -6.51 -13.39
CA LYS A 22 -16.33 -7.30 -14.32
C LYS A 22 -17.25 -8.25 -15.08
N GLU A 23 -17.08 -8.33 -16.40
CA GLU A 23 -17.89 -9.21 -17.28
C GLU A 23 -19.41 -9.03 -17.12
N GLY A 24 -19.86 -7.78 -16.95
CA GLY A 24 -21.30 -7.46 -16.78
C GLY A 24 -21.90 -7.88 -15.43
N LYS A 25 -21.07 -8.31 -14.47
CA LYS A 25 -21.49 -8.68 -13.11
C LYS A 25 -20.83 -7.77 -12.08
N MET A 26 -21.60 -7.42 -11.04
CA MET A 26 -21.08 -6.72 -9.88
C MET A 26 -20.31 -7.71 -9.00
N ILE A 27 -18.99 -7.58 -8.97
CA ILE A 27 -18.10 -8.50 -8.26
C ILE A 27 -17.76 -8.04 -6.85
N LEU A 28 -17.92 -6.75 -6.56
CA LEU A 28 -17.66 -6.17 -5.26
C LEU A 28 -18.56 -4.97 -5.03
N VAL A 29 -19.04 -4.80 -3.79
CA VAL A 29 -19.64 -3.56 -3.28
C VAL A 29 -19.18 -3.39 -1.84
N GLU A 30 -18.40 -2.34 -1.57
CA GLU A 30 -17.88 -2.05 -0.22
C GLU A 30 -17.84 -0.54 0.05
N THR A 31 -17.61 -0.18 1.31
CA THR A 31 -17.25 1.21 1.66
C THR A 31 -15.81 1.48 1.22
N MET A 32 -15.50 2.74 0.91
CA MET A 32 -14.14 3.14 0.53
C MET A 32 -13.14 2.79 1.64
N GLU A 33 -13.50 3.09 2.89
CA GLU A 33 -12.69 2.80 4.08
C GLU A 33 -12.41 1.30 4.22
N ASN A 34 -13.45 0.45 4.21
CA ASN A 34 -13.27 -1.00 4.33
C ASN A 34 -12.49 -1.58 3.16
N LEU A 35 -12.71 -1.04 1.96
CA LEU A 35 -11.97 -1.48 0.79
C LEU A 35 -10.50 -1.20 1.05
N ILE A 36 -10.11 0.06 1.25
CA ILE A 36 -8.73 0.49 1.47
C ILE A 36 -8.03 -0.29 2.60
N THR A 37 -8.68 -0.44 3.77
CA THR A 37 -8.07 -1.13 4.92
C THR A 37 -7.80 -2.62 4.68
N LYS A 38 -8.56 -3.27 3.79
CA LYS A 38 -8.36 -4.69 3.44
C LYS A 38 -7.15 -4.90 2.52
N PHE A 39 -6.61 -3.83 1.94
CA PHE A 39 -5.49 -3.90 1.02
C PHE A 39 -4.19 -3.46 1.67
N LEU A 40 -3.10 -3.75 0.96
CA LEU A 40 -1.73 -3.61 1.43
C LEU A 40 -1.43 -2.16 1.80
N GLN A 41 -0.64 -1.97 2.86
CA GLN A 41 -0.15 -0.64 3.18
C GLN A 41 1.14 -0.38 2.41
N ASN A 42 1.26 0.83 1.86
CA ASN A 42 2.48 1.33 1.26
C ASN A 42 3.32 2.02 2.34
N VAL A 43 4.51 1.50 2.61
CA VAL A 43 5.44 2.09 3.57
C VAL A 43 6.64 2.65 2.84
N ARG A 44 6.83 3.97 2.90
CA ARG A 44 8.00 4.65 2.36
C ARG A 44 8.96 4.99 3.49
N ILE A 45 10.18 4.49 3.38
CA ILE A 45 11.24 4.64 4.39
C ILE A 45 12.42 5.36 3.77
N ARG A 46 12.93 6.37 4.48
CA ARG A 46 14.21 7.02 4.19
C ARG A 46 15.12 6.91 5.40
N PHE A 47 16.33 6.42 5.21
CA PHE A 47 17.33 6.26 6.25
C PHE A 47 18.28 7.48 6.34
N SER A 48 18.61 7.88 7.57
CA SER A 48 19.50 9.02 7.85
C SER A 48 20.97 8.69 7.59
N SER A 49 21.37 7.45 7.88
CA SER A 49 22.77 7.02 7.86
C SER A 49 23.11 6.23 6.60
N SER A 50 24.40 5.93 6.41
CA SER A 50 24.86 5.00 5.38
C SER A 50 24.66 3.53 5.78
N ASN A 51 24.30 3.25 7.04
CA ASN A 51 23.94 1.92 7.50
C ASN A 51 22.48 1.66 7.11
N VAL A 52 22.30 1.21 5.87
CA VAL A 52 21.00 0.89 5.29
C VAL A 52 20.89 -0.60 5.08
N PRO A 53 19.72 -1.20 5.32
CA PRO A 53 19.48 -2.59 4.99
C PRO A 53 19.44 -2.83 3.48
N ASP A 54 19.70 -4.08 3.07
CA ASP A 54 19.49 -4.50 1.69
C ASP A 54 18.04 -4.94 1.47
N GLU A 55 17.60 -4.98 0.20
CA GLU A 55 16.25 -5.45 -0.16
C GLU A 55 15.97 -6.87 0.35
N GLU A 56 17.00 -7.74 0.37
CA GLU A 56 16.86 -9.10 0.87
C GLU A 56 16.54 -9.16 2.36
N ASP A 57 16.96 -8.18 3.15
CA ASP A 57 16.64 -8.15 4.58
C ASP A 57 15.16 -7.85 4.82
N PHE A 58 14.57 -6.96 4.02
CA PHE A 58 13.13 -6.72 4.06
C PHE A 58 12.32 -7.93 3.61
N ARG A 59 12.80 -8.68 2.60
CA ARG A 59 12.12 -9.90 2.12
C ARG A 59 12.10 -11.06 3.12
N LYS A 60 12.90 -10.98 4.19
CA LYS A 60 12.86 -11.96 5.30
C LYS A 60 11.71 -11.70 6.27
N LEU A 61 11.07 -10.53 6.22
CA LEU A 61 9.93 -10.19 7.06
C LEU A 61 8.64 -10.75 6.46
N ASP A 62 7.88 -11.51 7.22
CA ASP A 62 6.64 -12.16 6.73
C ASP A 62 5.54 -11.16 6.36
N SER A 63 5.58 -9.99 7.01
CA SER A 63 4.71 -8.84 6.72
C SER A 63 5.02 -8.15 5.41
N VAL A 64 6.23 -8.29 4.83
CA VAL A 64 6.63 -7.63 3.57
C VAL A 64 6.25 -8.49 2.37
N ILE A 65 5.47 -7.91 1.45
CA ILE A 65 5.04 -8.56 0.20
C ILE A 65 5.98 -8.21 -0.94
N SER A 66 6.35 -6.92 -1.02
CA SER A 66 7.30 -6.45 -2.01
C SER A 66 8.13 -5.31 -1.45
N VAL A 67 9.36 -5.22 -1.94
CA VAL A 67 10.29 -4.15 -1.65
C VAL A 67 10.81 -3.59 -2.96
N GLU A 68 10.89 -2.26 -3.03
CA GLU A 68 11.50 -1.53 -4.12
C GLU A 68 12.46 -0.49 -3.53
N ARG A 69 13.75 -0.59 -3.89
CA ARG A 69 14.72 0.44 -3.58
C ARG A 69 14.63 1.55 -4.62
N ASN A 70 14.10 2.70 -4.21
CA ASN A 70 14.03 3.89 -5.08
C ASN A 70 15.43 4.51 -5.25
N ASN A 71 16.17 4.69 -4.15
CA ASN A 71 17.50 5.30 -4.10
C ASN A 71 18.39 4.56 -3.08
N GLU A 72 19.66 4.95 -2.93
CA GLU A 72 20.59 4.36 -1.96
C GLU A 72 20.03 4.26 -0.53
N ARG A 73 19.19 5.21 -0.10
CA ARG A 73 18.65 5.29 1.26
C ARG A 73 17.12 5.30 1.33
N THR A 74 16.42 5.08 0.22
CA THR A 74 14.97 5.21 0.16
C THR A 74 14.34 3.93 -0.37
N PHE A 75 13.41 3.37 0.39
CA PHE A 75 12.71 2.13 0.08
C PHE A 75 11.20 2.35 0.11
N THR A 76 10.49 1.70 -0.80
CA THR A 76 9.04 1.55 -0.79
C THR A 76 8.74 0.08 -0.53
N LEU A 77 7.91 -0.19 0.47
CA LEU A 77 7.48 -1.53 0.84
C LEU A 77 5.97 -1.63 0.66
N LYS A 78 5.50 -2.80 0.21
CA LYS A 78 4.10 -3.19 0.38
C LYS A 78 4.04 -4.19 1.50
N ILE A 79 3.25 -3.90 2.53
CA ILE A 79 3.11 -4.77 3.69
C ILE A 79 1.66 -5.24 3.88
N LYS A 80 1.52 -6.39 4.53
CA LYS A 80 0.24 -6.87 5.08
C LYS A 80 -0.16 -6.00 6.27
N GLU A 81 -1.42 -6.12 6.68
CA GLU A 81 -2.06 -5.33 7.76
C GLU A 81 -1.23 -5.17 9.05
N ASP A 82 -0.29 -6.09 9.37
CA ASP A 82 0.57 -5.97 10.55
C ASP A 82 1.90 -5.23 10.27
N VAL A 83 1.91 -3.93 10.56
CA VAL A 83 3.11 -3.08 10.49
C VAL A 83 4.05 -3.24 11.68
N ASN A 84 3.63 -3.91 12.76
CA ASN A 84 4.41 -3.93 14.00
C ASN A 84 5.72 -4.73 13.87
N GLU A 85 5.72 -5.79 13.05
CA GLU A 85 6.93 -6.55 12.75
C GLU A 85 7.98 -5.64 12.09
N LEU A 86 7.57 -4.93 11.03
CA LEU A 86 8.43 -3.98 10.33
C LEU A 86 8.95 -2.88 11.28
N LEU A 87 8.08 -2.29 12.11
CA LEU A 87 8.49 -1.24 13.05
C LEU A 87 9.51 -1.73 14.06
N ARG A 88 9.35 -2.94 14.60
CA ARG A 88 10.32 -3.55 15.52
C ARG A 88 11.65 -3.82 14.84
N TRP A 89 11.63 -4.27 13.59
CA TRP A 89 12.87 -4.51 12.86
C TRP A 89 13.58 -3.20 12.49
N LEU A 90 12.82 -2.14 12.20
CA LEU A 90 13.37 -0.83 11.88
C LEU A 90 14.04 -0.10 13.06
N THR A 91 13.87 -0.57 14.32
CA THR A 91 14.50 0.08 15.48
C THR A 91 16.01 -0.01 15.48
N ASP A 92 16.58 -0.96 14.74
CA ASP A 92 18.03 -1.14 14.61
C ASP A 92 18.68 -0.12 13.65
N TYR A 93 17.86 0.71 12.98
CA TYR A 93 18.29 1.66 11.97
C TYR A 93 17.89 3.10 12.31
N GLU A 94 18.71 4.05 11.87
CA GLU A 94 18.37 5.47 11.96
C GLU A 94 17.49 5.90 10.78
N ILE A 95 16.22 6.20 11.07
CA ILE A 95 15.22 6.60 10.08
C ILE A 95 15.13 8.13 10.02
N GLU A 96 15.26 8.69 8.83
CA GLU A 96 15.05 10.13 8.55
C GLU A 96 13.57 10.43 8.37
N ARG A 97 12.88 9.56 7.62
CA ARG A 97 11.46 9.72 7.30
C ARG A 97 10.80 8.36 7.14
N LEU A 98 9.67 8.19 7.83
CA LEU A 98 8.77 7.06 7.67
C LEU A 98 7.40 7.62 7.27
N ALA A 99 6.84 7.13 6.18
CA ALA A 99 5.48 7.45 5.75
C ALA A 99 4.72 6.14 5.53
N LEU A 100 3.56 6.03 6.18
CA LEU A 100 2.59 4.98 5.94
C LEU A 100 1.46 5.61 5.14
N GLU A 101 1.22 5.06 3.96
CA GLU A 101 0.18 5.48 3.04
C GLU A 101 -0.70 4.25 2.78
N ASP A 102 -2.02 4.45 2.81
CA ASP A 102 -2.93 3.39 2.42
C ASP A 102 -2.80 3.09 0.92
N ALA A 103 -3.20 1.88 0.49
CA ALA A 103 -3.32 1.56 -0.92
C ALA A 103 -4.28 2.53 -1.63
N THR A 104 -3.89 2.96 -2.82
CA THR A 104 -4.77 3.73 -3.69
C THR A 104 -5.85 2.84 -4.30
N LEU A 105 -6.99 3.43 -4.66
CA LEU A 105 -8.06 2.67 -5.33
C LEU A 105 -7.59 2.03 -6.65
N GLU A 106 -6.64 2.65 -7.34
CA GLU A 106 -6.03 2.11 -8.56
C GLU A 106 -5.26 0.82 -8.29
N GLU A 107 -4.42 0.79 -7.25
CA GLU A 107 -3.69 -0.43 -6.86
C GLU A 107 -4.64 -1.56 -6.46
N ILE A 108 -5.72 -1.23 -5.75
CA ILE A 108 -6.76 -2.17 -5.36
C ILE A 108 -7.47 -2.73 -6.60
N PHE A 109 -7.82 -1.86 -7.53
CA PHE A 109 -8.51 -2.22 -8.76
C PHE A 109 -7.68 -3.20 -9.61
N LEU A 110 -6.37 -2.98 -9.74
CA LEU A 110 -5.47 -3.86 -10.49
C LEU A 110 -5.52 -5.31 -9.99
N GLN A 111 -5.64 -5.52 -8.68
CA GLN A 111 -5.71 -6.87 -8.09
C GLN A 111 -6.98 -7.66 -8.50
N TYR A 112 -8.04 -6.98 -8.94
CA TYR A 112 -9.27 -7.63 -9.45
C TYR A 112 -9.23 -7.88 -10.96
N TYR A 113 -8.28 -7.31 -11.69
CA TYR A 113 -8.18 -7.38 -13.15
C TYR A 113 -7.00 -8.25 -13.65
N GLU A 114 -6.08 -8.62 -12.78
CA GLU A 114 -5.26 -9.84 -12.94
C GLU A 114 -6.12 -11.11 -12.83
#